data_AF-A0A8R2DN58-F1
#
_entry.id   AF-A0A8R2DN58-F1
#
_cell.length_a   1.000
_cell.length_b   1.000
_cell.length_c   1.000
_cell.angle_alpha   90.00
_cell.angle_beta   90.00
_cell.angle_gamma   90.00
#
_symmetry.space_group_name_H-M   'P 1'
#
loop_
_entity.id
_entity.type
_entity.pdbx_description
1 polymer ?
#
loop_
_entity_poly.entity_id
_entity_poly.type
_entity_poly.pdbx_seq_one_letter_code
_entity_poly.pdbx_strand_id
1 'polypeptide(L)'
;MASHKRGKVLHSDAREIVYIVIKYFEEENNLERYHPFEYSNDRAAMATGLSVSTIVKIKKEGKLAEQTKTRIRTPSKGKRGQNSTRVPIDTFDICAIGSIVNSIYDVRKLPTLNKILAAAKKDLN
;
A
#
# COMPACT_ATOMS: atom_id res chain seq x y z
N MET A 1 18.54 -11.67 20.00
CA MET A 1 17.50 -11.39 18.98
C MET A 1 16.59 -10.29 19.51
N ALA A 2 16.66 -9.07 18.95
CA ALA A 2 15.85 -7.96 19.44
C ALA A 2 14.35 -8.29 19.33
N SER A 3 13.63 -8.27 20.44
CA SER A 3 12.18 -8.52 20.49
C SER A 3 11.46 -7.37 19.79
N HIS A 4 11.10 -7.56 18.52
CA HIS A 4 10.33 -6.60 17.75
C HIS A 4 8.97 -6.43 18.43
N LYS A 5 8.59 -5.20 18.81
CA LYS A 5 7.29 -4.89 19.45
C LYS A 5 6.14 -5.13 18.46
N ARG A 6 5.80 -6.39 18.21
CA ARG A 6 4.72 -6.80 17.30
C ARG A 6 3.37 -6.35 17.88
N GLY A 7 2.50 -5.83 17.01
CA GLY A 7 1.12 -5.47 17.37
C GLY A 7 0.93 -4.13 18.09
N LYS A 8 2.01 -3.41 18.44
CA LYS A 8 1.93 -2.07 19.03
C LYS A 8 2.01 -1.00 17.94
N VAL A 9 1.06 -0.05 17.97
CA VAL A 9 1.03 1.07 17.04
C VAL A 9 2.03 2.13 17.50
N LEU A 10 2.90 2.59 16.58
CA LEU A 10 3.71 3.78 16.80
C LEU A 10 2.88 5.02 16.46
N HIS A 11 2.68 5.88 17.46
CA HIS A 11 2.04 7.18 17.30
C HIS A 11 2.96 8.18 16.60
N SER A 12 2.38 9.29 16.11
CA SER A 12 3.04 10.33 15.31
C SER A 12 4.39 10.76 15.89
N ASP A 13 4.40 11.11 17.17
CA ASP A 13 5.57 11.71 17.82
C ASP A 13 6.75 10.72 17.86
N ALA A 14 6.44 9.45 18.13
CA ALA A 14 7.43 8.39 18.09
C ALA A 14 7.92 8.10 16.65
N ARG A 15 7.04 8.23 15.64
CA ARG A 15 7.44 8.10 14.23
C ARG A 15 8.31 9.27 13.77
N GLU A 16 8.08 10.47 14.28
CA GLU A 16 8.92 11.64 14.01
C GLU A 16 10.33 11.44 14.57
N ILE A 17 10.47 10.94 15.80
CA ILE A 17 11.77 10.59 16.38
C ILE A 17 12.48 9.53 15.52
N VAL A 18 11.76 8.48 15.12
CA VAL A 18 12.32 7.44 14.23
C VAL A 18 12.76 8.04 12.89
N TYR A 19 12.00 9.00 12.33
CA TYR A 19 12.37 9.67 11.09
C TYR A 19 13.64 10.51 11.23
N ILE A 20 13.83 11.21 12.36
CA ILE A 20 15.08 11.93 12.66
C ILE A 20 16.27 10.97 12.69
N VAL A 21 16.12 9.79 13.32
CA VAL A 21 17.18 8.76 13.35
C VAL A 21 17.50 8.25 11.94
N ILE A 22 16.48 8.03 11.10
CA ILE A 22 16.68 7.63 9.69
C ILE A 22 17.46 8.70 8.94
N LYS A 23 17.09 9.97 9.10
CA LYS A 23 17.73 11.11 8.43
C LYS A 23 19.18 11.25 8.84
N TYR A 24 19.49 11.08 10.12
CA TYR A 24 20.85 11.05 10.63
C TYR A 24 21.72 10.00 9.90
N PHE A 25 21.26 8.75 9.79
CA PHE A 25 22.01 7.70 9.10
C PHE A 25 22.08 7.90 7.57
N GLU A 26 21.12 8.60 6.96
CA GLU A 26 21.18 8.99 5.54
C GLU A 26 22.19 10.11 5.29
N GLU A 27 22.21 11.13 6.15
CA GLU A 27 23.17 12.23 6.07
C GLU A 27 24.60 11.74 6.30
N GLU A 28 24.82 10.83 7.26
CA GLU A 28 26.11 10.16 7.44
C GLU A 28 26.57 9.43 6.17
N ASN A 29 25.65 8.74 5.49
CA ASN A 29 25.97 8.01 4.27
C ASN A 29 26.28 8.94 3.09
N ASN A 30 25.61 10.09 3.02
CA ASN A 30 25.84 11.08 1.97
C ASN A 30 27.15 11.88 2.16
N LEU A 31 27.60 12.05 3.40
CA LEU A 31 28.80 12.82 3.72
C LEU A 31 30.10 12.02 3.57
N GLU A 32 30.03 10.70 3.31
CA GLU A 32 31.17 9.76 3.24
C GLU A 32 32.17 9.91 4.41
N ARG A 33 31.72 10.47 5.54
CA ARG A 33 32.58 11.04 6.59
C ARG A 33 33.31 9.98 7.42
N TYR A 34 32.75 8.79 7.44
CA TYR A 34 33.29 7.56 8.00
C TYR A 34 32.97 6.47 6.97
N HIS A 35 33.91 5.55 6.73
CA HIS A 35 33.83 4.38 5.81
C HIS A 35 32.41 4.07 5.30
N PRO A 36 32.17 3.86 3.98
CA PRO A 36 30.84 3.75 3.41
C PRO A 36 29.99 2.77 4.23
N PHE A 37 29.14 3.32 5.09
CA PHE A 37 28.25 2.54 5.90
C PHE A 37 27.04 2.23 5.02
N GLU A 38 27.24 1.23 4.17
CA GLU A 38 26.18 0.59 3.43
C GLU A 38 25.02 0.25 4.37
N TYR A 39 23.81 0.16 3.83
CA TYR A 39 22.61 -0.27 4.58
C TYR A 39 22.14 0.69 5.70
N SER A 40 21.97 1.98 5.40
CA SER A 40 21.41 2.98 6.34
C SER A 40 20.09 2.55 7.01
N ASN A 41 19.19 1.90 6.27
CA ASN A 41 17.93 1.41 6.80
C ASN A 41 18.12 0.29 7.84
N ASP A 42 19.12 -0.58 7.66
CA ASP A 42 19.39 -1.69 8.57
C ASP A 42 20.02 -1.18 9.86
N ARG A 43 20.90 -0.17 9.77
CA ARG A 43 21.42 0.55 10.94
C ARG A 43 20.30 1.24 11.73
N ALA A 44 19.41 1.96 11.03
CA ALA A 44 18.25 2.58 11.65
C ALA A 44 17.30 1.55 12.30
N ALA A 45 17.10 0.39 11.66
CA ALA A 45 16.32 -0.72 12.21
C ALA A 45 16.94 -1.28 13.49
N MET A 46 18.26 -1.48 13.51
CA MET A 46 18.99 -1.92 14.70
C MET A 46 18.92 -0.89 15.84
N ALA A 47 19.13 0.40 15.53
CA ALA A 47 19.12 1.47 16.52
C ALA A 47 17.74 1.67 17.17
N THR A 48 16.67 1.53 16.39
CA THR A 48 15.29 1.75 16.86
C THR A 48 14.61 0.48 17.36
N GLY A 49 15.17 -0.70 17.08
CA GLY A 49 14.55 -2.00 17.38
C GLY A 49 13.30 -2.30 16.56
N LEU A 50 13.14 -1.66 15.40
CA LEU A 50 12.02 -1.85 14.47
C LEU A 50 12.43 -2.70 13.27
N SER A 51 11.45 -3.32 12.62
CA SER A 51 11.74 -4.02 11.36
C SER A 51 12.13 -3.02 10.26
N VAL A 52 13.02 -3.44 9.36
CA VAL A 52 13.42 -2.69 8.16
C VAL A 52 12.20 -2.24 7.35
N SER A 53 11.18 -3.09 7.23
CA SER A 53 9.92 -2.75 6.54
C SER A 53 9.19 -1.55 7.18
N THR A 54 9.27 -1.40 8.49
CA THR A 54 8.67 -0.27 9.24
C THR A 54 9.50 1.00 9.04
N ILE A 55 10.82 0.88 9.07
CA ILE A 55 11.75 1.97 8.75
C ILE A 55 11.49 2.52 7.34
N VAL A 56 11.41 1.66 6.34
CA VAL A 56 11.15 2.07 4.94
C VAL A 56 9.79 2.76 4.80
N LYS A 57 8.76 2.29 5.52
CA LYS A 57 7.43 2.95 5.54
C LYS A 57 7.51 4.34 6.17
N ILE A 58 8.10 4.46 7.36
CA ILE A 58 8.25 5.73 8.07
C ILE A 58 9.08 6.71 7.23
N LYS A 59 10.16 6.26 6.58
CA LYS A 59 10.96 7.06 5.64
C LYS A 59 10.11 7.66 4.52
N LYS A 60 9.26 6.85 3.87
CA LYS A 60 8.37 7.33 2.81
C LYS A 60 7.34 8.34 3.33
N GLU A 61 6.72 8.05 4.46
CA GLU A 61 5.75 8.94 5.10
C GLU A 61 6.40 10.25 5.55
N GLY A 62 7.61 10.20 6.10
CA GLY A 62 8.37 11.38 6.53
C GLY A 62 8.76 12.29 5.37
N LYS A 63 9.22 11.72 4.24
CA LYS A 63 9.47 12.51 3.01
C LYS A 63 8.21 13.21 2.51
N LEU A 64 7.07 12.51 2.51
CA LEU A 64 5.79 13.10 2.13
C LEU A 64 5.36 14.21 3.10
N ALA A 65 5.56 13.99 4.40
CA ALA A 65 5.26 14.95 5.46
C ALA A 65 6.12 16.23 5.32
N GLU A 66 7.42 16.09 5.07
CA GLU A 66 8.32 17.23 4.80
C GLU A 66 7.88 18.01 3.56
N GLN A 67 7.54 17.33 2.45
CA GLN A 67 7.08 17.97 1.21
C GLN A 67 5.77 18.74 1.40
N THR A 68 4.84 18.17 2.16
CA THR A 68 3.51 18.75 2.40
C THR A 68 3.47 19.70 3.59
N LYS A 69 4.58 19.85 4.34
CA LYS A 69 4.66 20.58 5.61
C LYS A 69 3.61 20.09 6.63
N THR A 70 3.35 18.79 6.64
CA THR A 70 2.43 18.13 7.58
C THR A 70 3.19 17.23 8.55
N ARG A 71 2.51 16.69 9.57
CA ARG A 71 3.11 15.73 10.52
C ARG A 71 3.01 14.30 10.00
N ILE A 72 3.92 13.44 10.45
CA ILE A 72 3.86 12.00 10.14
C ILE A 72 2.62 11.40 10.80
N ARG A 73 1.70 10.89 9.98
CA ARG A 73 0.42 10.38 10.48
C ARG A 73 0.59 9.08 11.25
N THR A 74 -0.10 8.96 12.38
CA THR A 74 -0.24 7.67 13.08
C THR A 74 -0.99 6.69 12.16
N PRO A 75 -0.50 5.45 11.96
CA PRO A 75 -1.26 4.41 11.27
C PRO A 75 -2.59 4.20 11.98
N SER A 76 -3.67 4.69 11.38
CA SER A 76 -5.01 4.42 11.88
C SER A 76 -5.35 2.96 11.59
N LYS A 77 -6.24 2.38 12.40
CA LYS A 77 -6.95 1.13 12.06
C LYS A 77 -7.92 1.33 10.88
N GLY A 78 -7.57 2.18 9.92
CA GLY A 78 -8.38 2.50 8.75
C GLY A 78 -8.88 1.20 8.12
N LYS A 79 -10.20 1.17 7.88
CA LYS A 79 -10.99 0.03 7.40
C LYS A 79 -10.18 -0.78 6.38
N ARG A 80 -9.55 -1.87 6.80
CA ARG A 80 -9.11 -2.95 5.90
C ARG A 80 -10.35 -3.31 5.08
N GLY A 81 -10.45 -2.82 3.84
CA GLY A 81 -11.63 -3.02 2.98
C GLY A 81 -12.30 -1.79 2.37
N GLN A 82 -11.86 -0.53 2.61
CA GLN A 82 -12.42 0.62 1.86
C GLN A 82 -11.97 0.67 0.39
N ASN A 83 -10.89 -0.02 0.05
CA ASN A 83 -10.62 -0.40 -1.33
C ASN A 83 -11.49 -1.62 -1.66
N SER A 84 -12.80 -1.44 -1.58
CA SER A 84 -13.74 -2.37 -2.18
C SER A 84 -13.54 -2.22 -3.68
N THR A 85 -12.76 -3.12 -4.29
CA THR A 85 -12.70 -3.27 -5.76
C THR A 85 -14.07 -3.61 -6.36
N ARG A 86 -15.08 -3.81 -5.51
CA ARG A 86 -16.48 -3.97 -5.91
C ARG A 86 -17.02 -2.63 -6.38
N VAL A 87 -17.14 -2.50 -7.69
CA VAL A 87 -17.94 -1.45 -8.33
C VAL A 87 -19.39 -1.63 -7.88
N PRO A 88 -20.07 -0.58 -7.39
CA PRO A 88 -21.51 -0.64 -7.17
C PRO A 88 -22.19 -0.73 -8.55
N ILE A 89 -22.81 -1.86 -8.84
CA ILE A 89 -23.53 -2.13 -10.09
C ILE A 89 -25.01 -2.23 -9.74
N ASP A 90 -25.88 -1.61 -10.54
CA ASP A 90 -27.33 -1.69 -10.32
C ASP A 90 -27.86 -3.09 -10.66
N THR A 91 -28.99 -3.45 -10.05
CA THR A 91 -29.72 -4.69 -10.31
C THR A 91 -30.05 -4.90 -11.78
N PHE A 92 -30.35 -3.83 -12.54
CA PHE A 92 -30.57 -3.91 -13.98
C PHE A 92 -29.33 -4.40 -14.73
N ASP A 93 -28.17 -3.77 -14.49
CA ASP A 93 -26.90 -4.12 -15.14
C ASP A 93 -26.46 -5.55 -14.78
N ILE A 94 -26.71 -5.99 -13.53
CA ILE A 94 -26.44 -7.36 -13.09
C ILE A 94 -27.27 -8.36 -13.91
N CYS A 95 -28.57 -8.09 -14.09
CA CYS A 95 -29.46 -8.94 -14.89
C CYS A 95 -29.07 -8.94 -16.37
N ALA A 96 -28.69 -7.79 -16.93
CA ALA A 96 -28.25 -7.66 -18.30
C ALA A 96 -26.97 -8.48 -18.58
N ILE A 97 -25.95 -8.32 -17.73
CA ILE A 97 -24.70 -9.10 -17.83
C ILE A 97 -24.99 -10.60 -17.62
N GLY A 98 -25.86 -10.96 -16.67
CA GLY A 98 -26.27 -12.35 -16.45
C GLY A 98 -26.93 -12.98 -17.68
N SER A 99 -27.77 -12.22 -18.38
CA SER A 99 -28.43 -12.66 -19.63
C SER A 99 -27.41 -12.91 -20.75
N ILE A 100 -26.39 -12.04 -20.88
CA ILE A 100 -25.29 -12.21 -21.83
C ILE A 100 -24.45 -13.47 -21.51
N VAL A 101 -24.19 -13.73 -20.23
CA VAL A 101 -23.45 -14.94 -19.83
C VAL A 101 -24.24 -16.19 -20.17
N ASN A 102 -25.56 -16.21 -19.89
CA ASN A 102 -26.43 -17.33 -20.20
C ASN A 102 -26.52 -17.58 -21.72
N SER A 103 -26.64 -16.54 -22.54
CA SER A 103 -26.68 -16.69 -23.99
C SER A 103 -25.39 -17.30 -24.57
N ILE A 104 -24.23 -17.00 -23.97
CA ILE A 104 -22.96 -17.63 -24.37
C ILE A 104 -22.93 -19.13 -24.02
N TYR A 105 -23.51 -19.50 -22.87
CA TYR A 105 -23.67 -20.90 -22.47
C TYR A 105 -24.65 -21.66 -23.37
N ASP A 106 -25.75 -21.02 -23.82
CA ASP A 106 -26.73 -21.62 -24.72
C ASP A 106 -26.09 -22.05 -26.05
N VAL A 107 -25.10 -21.29 -26.52
CA VAL A 107 -24.28 -21.60 -27.72
C VAL A 107 -23.17 -22.63 -27.41
N ARG A 108 -23.18 -23.25 -26.23
CA ARG A 108 -22.18 -24.22 -25.71
C ARG A 108 -20.74 -23.68 -25.73
N LYS A 109 -20.56 -22.38 -25.53
CA LYS A 109 -19.24 -21.74 -25.43
C LYS A 109 -18.95 -21.34 -23.99
N LEU A 110 -17.68 -21.39 -23.61
CA LEU A 110 -17.25 -20.87 -22.30
C LEU A 110 -17.28 -19.33 -22.31
N PRO A 111 -17.96 -18.68 -21.33
CA PRO A 111 -18.02 -17.24 -21.20
C PRO A 111 -16.72 -16.73 -20.56
N THR A 112 -15.76 -16.41 -21.41
CA THR A 112 -14.54 -15.70 -20.99
C THR A 112 -14.79 -14.20 -20.94
N LEU A 113 -14.01 -13.47 -20.13
CA LEU A 113 -14.14 -12.02 -19.97
C LEU A 113 -14.20 -11.28 -21.31
N ASN A 114 -13.33 -11.64 -22.26
CA ASN A 114 -13.28 -11.00 -23.59
C ASN A 114 -14.56 -11.21 -24.40
N LYS A 115 -15.22 -12.38 -24.28
CA LYS A 115 -16.46 -12.66 -24.98
C LYS A 115 -17.64 -11.92 -24.35
N ILE A 116 -17.71 -11.91 -23.02
CA ILE A 116 -18.72 -11.15 -22.28
C ILE A 116 -18.57 -9.66 -22.61
N LEU A 117 -17.34 -9.13 -22.61
CA LEU A 117 -17.06 -7.74 -22.94
C LEU A 117 -17.42 -7.39 -24.39
N ALA A 118 -17.14 -8.28 -25.35
CA ALA A 118 -17.51 -8.07 -26.75
C ALA A 118 -19.04 -8.06 -26.96
N ALA A 119 -19.75 -8.97 -26.28
CA ALA A 119 -21.22 -9.03 -26.34
C ALA A 119 -21.87 -7.85 -25.61
N ALA A 120 -21.40 -7.50 -24.41
CA ALA A 120 -21.87 -6.33 -23.67
C ALA A 120 -21.68 -5.03 -24.45
N LYS A 121 -20.55 -4.86 -25.16
CA LYS A 121 -20.33 -3.71 -26.04
C LYS A 121 -21.25 -3.66 -27.27
N LYS A 122 -21.91 -4.77 -27.62
CA LYS A 122 -22.83 -4.86 -28.75
C LYS A 122 -24.29 -4.67 -28.31
N ASP A 123 -24.63 -5.21 -27.13
CA ASP A 123 -26.02 -5.29 -26.66
C ASP A 123 -26.39 -4.17 -25.66
N LEU A 124 -25.41 -3.53 -25.02
CA LEU A 124 -25.61 -2.50 -23.99
C LEU A 124 -25.07 -1.11 -24.37
N ASN A 125 -24.52 -0.96 -25.58
CA ASN A 125 -24.01 0.32 -26.12
C ASN A 125 -24.76 0.72 -27.39
#